data_AF-A0A8H3C2J4-F1
#
_entry.id   AF-A0A8H3C2J4-F1
#
_cell.length_a   1.000
_cell.length_b   1.000
_cell.length_c   1.000
_cell.angle_alpha   90.00
_cell.angle_beta   90.00
_cell.angle_gamma   90.00
#
_symmetry.space_group_name_H-M   'P 1'
#
loop_
_entity.id
_entity.type
_entity.pdbx_description
1 polymer ?
#
loop_
_entity_poly.entity_id
_entity_poly.type
_entity_poly.pdbx_seq_one_letter_code
_entity_poly.pdbx_strand_id
1 'polypeptide(L)'
;MSQDSIGLGICLLHPHTTVTPSTTPLTMLTFWVTLLAFLPATLSAPVAGKTKSASKCTNPVVRKEWRSLSQGQRDNFHKAVKCLQDQPSRLGVEESQNLFDDFSYVHYTINRTIHHVSSFFPWHRYFIILREEAMAECGYSDPMPYWDWTRDSTVDTFKNSEIFDNEKGFGGSGSGKTDWADGLCVEEGPYAGLQVNYPEPHCLTRRFNFTGNVVENWTKSVVDEIMRYDNYLEFWNNTERLPHDNLHRTISGDMRRQYSPNEPLFFLHHTQIDRLWTIWQGRNETRLHDYAGNTAQNATANTASLSDELFTLEYAPKRDVDDFMDTLSNGLCYTYDDAGDWRYEDDN
;
A
#
# COMPACT_ATOMS: atom_id res chain seq x y z
N MET A 1 -43.48 -8.91 31.89
CA MET A 1 -44.48 -9.89 32.39
C MET A 1 -44.61 -10.97 31.32
N SER A 2 -44.39 -12.27 31.48
CA SER A 2 -44.10 -13.22 32.56
C SER A 2 -43.39 -14.41 31.86
N GLN A 3 -42.12 -14.72 32.16
CA GLN A 3 -41.63 -15.87 32.94
C GLN A 3 -42.31 -17.24 32.70
N ASP A 4 -41.50 -18.24 32.33
CA ASP A 4 -41.43 -19.62 32.90
C ASP A 4 -40.13 -20.37 32.47
N SER A 5 -39.11 -20.35 33.35
CA SER A 5 -38.41 -21.47 34.04
C SER A 5 -38.79 -22.95 33.70
N ILE A 6 -38.00 -24.04 33.84
CA ILE A 6 -36.73 -24.46 34.48
C ILE A 6 -36.41 -25.90 33.98
N GLY A 7 -35.15 -26.36 34.02
CA GLY A 7 -34.85 -27.81 34.07
C GLY A 7 -33.38 -28.24 33.94
N LEU A 8 -32.57 -28.03 34.99
CA LEU A 8 -31.21 -28.58 35.17
C LEU A 8 -31.24 -30.06 35.61
N GLY A 9 -30.30 -30.87 35.11
CA GLY A 9 -30.00 -32.22 35.63
C GLY A 9 -28.54 -32.34 36.10
N ILE A 10 -28.35 -32.62 37.39
CA ILE A 10 -27.08 -32.85 38.11
C ILE A 10 -27.01 -34.33 38.51
N CYS A 11 -25.83 -34.96 38.44
CA CYS A 11 -25.44 -36.18 39.19
C CYS A 11 -23.93 -36.04 39.52
N LEU A 12 -23.52 -35.70 40.75
CA LEU A 12 -23.33 -36.50 42.00
C LEU A 12 -22.11 -37.46 42.03
N LEU A 13 -21.04 -36.91 42.62
CA LEU A 13 -19.92 -37.38 43.47
C LEU A 13 -19.89 -38.81 44.08
N HIS A 14 -18.65 -39.35 44.23
CA HIS A 14 -17.91 -39.83 45.45
C HIS A 14 -16.91 -40.97 45.11
N PRO A 15 -15.92 -41.37 45.97
CA PRO A 15 -15.03 -40.61 46.85
C PRO A 15 -13.54 -41.07 46.89
N HIS A 16 -12.75 -40.29 47.63
CA HIS A 16 -11.40 -40.40 48.21
C HIS A 16 -10.73 -41.77 48.48
N THR A 17 -9.39 -41.77 48.36
CA THR A 17 -8.48 -42.43 49.32
C THR A 17 -7.24 -41.57 49.62
N THR A 18 -6.85 -41.49 50.89
CA THR A 18 -5.67 -40.82 51.47
C THR A 18 -5.12 -41.70 52.60
N VAL A 19 -3.80 -41.97 52.66
CA VAL A 19 -3.00 -42.46 53.83
C VAL A 19 -1.50 -42.24 53.49
N THR A 20 -0.85 -41.13 53.87
CA THR A 20 -0.02 -40.79 55.08
C THR A 20 1.48 -41.16 55.05
N PRO A 21 2.34 -40.41 55.78
CA PRO A 21 3.78 -40.24 55.50
C PRO A 21 4.69 -41.01 56.49
N SER A 22 6.01 -41.04 56.23
CA SER A 22 7.01 -41.47 57.22
C SER A 22 8.14 -40.45 57.38
N THR A 23 8.59 -40.29 58.63
CA THR A 23 9.62 -39.35 59.08
C THR A 23 10.72 -40.06 59.89
N THR A 24 11.98 -39.68 59.60
CA THR A 24 13.17 -39.51 60.49
C THR A 24 13.92 -40.74 61.07
N PRO A 25 15.18 -40.63 61.59
CA PRO A 25 16.18 -39.53 61.54
C PRO A 25 17.68 -39.93 61.30
N LEU A 26 18.54 -38.90 61.29
CA LEU A 26 19.93 -38.80 61.83
C LEU A 26 21.12 -39.25 60.95
N THR A 27 21.95 -38.29 60.51
CA THR A 27 23.20 -37.89 61.22
C THR A 27 23.96 -36.82 60.41
N MET A 28 24.49 -35.82 61.12
CA MET A 28 25.43 -34.85 60.58
C MET A 28 26.75 -35.52 60.20
N LEU A 29 27.33 -35.14 59.05
CA LEU A 29 28.77 -34.93 58.96
C LEU A 29 29.08 -33.86 57.91
N THR A 30 29.69 -32.78 58.39
CA THR A 30 30.29 -31.69 57.65
C THR A 30 31.45 -32.17 56.79
N PHE A 31 31.50 -31.81 55.51
CA PHE A 31 32.76 -31.59 54.80
C PHE A 31 32.60 -30.43 53.81
N TRP A 32 33.27 -29.32 54.14
CA TRP A 32 33.54 -28.23 53.22
C TRP A 32 34.61 -28.71 52.23
N VAL A 33 34.25 -28.79 50.95
CA VAL A 33 35.23 -28.79 49.86
C VAL A 33 34.81 -27.68 48.90
N THR A 34 35.61 -26.63 48.91
CA THR A 34 35.57 -25.49 47.99
C THR A 34 35.73 -25.98 46.56
N LEU A 35 34.63 -26.03 45.80
CA LEU A 35 34.68 -26.09 44.35
C LEU A 35 34.55 -24.65 43.83
N LEU A 36 35.67 -24.09 43.37
CA LEU A 36 35.68 -22.88 42.54
C LEU A 36 34.89 -23.19 41.26
N ALA A 37 33.61 -22.83 41.25
CA ALA A 37 32.85 -22.72 40.02
C ALA A 37 33.34 -21.48 39.28
N PHE A 38 34.16 -21.69 38.25
CA PHE A 38 34.32 -20.73 37.17
C PHE A 38 32.93 -20.49 36.55
N LEU A 39 32.29 -19.38 36.93
CA LEU A 39 31.23 -18.79 36.13
C LEU A 39 31.91 -18.33 34.82
N PRO A 40 31.54 -18.87 33.64
CA PRO A 40 31.85 -18.14 32.43
C PRO A 40 31.02 -16.87 32.50
N ALA A 41 31.69 -15.73 32.71
CA ALA A 41 31.13 -14.44 32.37
C ALA A 41 30.78 -14.53 30.89
N THR A 42 29.50 -14.78 30.58
CA THR A 42 28.98 -14.59 29.24
C THR A 42 29.11 -13.10 28.97
N LEU A 43 30.22 -12.73 28.34
CA LEU A 43 30.32 -11.49 27.60
C LEU A 43 29.16 -11.52 26.62
N SER A 44 28.08 -10.81 26.95
CA SER A 44 27.10 -10.40 25.96
C SER A 44 27.87 -9.57 24.95
N ALA A 45 28.33 -10.23 23.88
CA ALA A 45 28.76 -9.52 22.70
C ALA A 45 27.59 -8.60 22.32
N PRO A 46 27.84 -7.30 22.08
CA PRO A 46 26.80 -6.48 21.51
C PRO A 46 26.36 -7.20 20.24
N VAL A 47 25.07 -7.50 20.13
CA VAL A 47 24.47 -7.87 18.85
C VAL A 47 24.81 -6.68 17.97
N ALA A 48 25.82 -6.85 17.12
CA ALA A 48 26.12 -5.91 16.07
C ALA A 48 24.83 -5.85 15.25
N GLY A 49 24.04 -4.79 15.48
CA GLY A 49 22.94 -4.47 14.58
C GLY A 49 23.55 -4.53 13.20
N LYS A 50 22.99 -5.38 12.34
CA LYS A 50 23.34 -5.37 10.93
C LYS A 50 23.09 -3.94 10.48
N THR A 51 24.14 -3.13 10.42
CA THR A 51 24.10 -1.87 9.70
C THR A 51 23.76 -2.29 8.29
N LYS A 52 22.50 -2.05 7.87
CA LYS A 52 22.09 -2.23 6.47
C LYS A 52 23.12 -1.45 5.66
N SER A 53 24.05 -2.15 5.03
CA SER A 53 25.00 -1.53 4.12
C SER A 53 24.16 -1.16 2.90
N ALA A 54 23.55 0.02 2.96
CA ALA A 54 22.74 0.57 1.89
C ALA A 54 23.70 0.90 0.75
N SER A 55 23.90 -0.04 -0.17
CA SER A 55 24.52 0.29 -1.45
C SER A 55 23.62 1.33 -2.11
N LYS A 56 24.09 2.58 -2.19
CA LYS A 56 23.37 3.65 -2.89
C LYS A 56 23.16 3.24 -4.34
N CYS A 57 21.94 3.40 -4.84
CA CYS A 57 21.60 3.18 -6.24
C CYS A 57 22.45 4.11 -7.13
N THR A 58 23.18 3.53 -8.10
CA THR A 58 24.05 4.28 -9.01
C THR A 58 23.49 4.42 -10.42
N ASN A 59 22.48 3.63 -10.79
CA ASN A 59 21.86 3.66 -12.10
C ASN A 59 20.34 3.46 -11.97
N PRO A 60 19.61 4.48 -11.51
CA PRO A 60 18.17 4.37 -11.30
C PRO A 60 17.42 4.21 -12.62
N VAL A 61 16.37 3.38 -12.59
CA VAL A 61 15.38 3.38 -13.67
C VAL A 61 14.50 4.62 -13.58
N VAL A 62 14.04 5.13 -14.72
CA VAL A 62 13.24 6.37 -14.78
C VAL A 62 11.78 6.03 -15.03
N ARG A 63 10.92 6.29 -14.05
CA ARG A 63 9.46 6.26 -14.20
C ARG A 63 9.01 7.50 -14.99
N LYS A 64 8.15 7.30 -15.98
CA LYS A 64 7.81 8.32 -16.98
C LYS A 64 6.34 8.66 -16.99
N GLU A 65 6.02 9.87 -17.43
CA GLU A 65 4.62 10.27 -17.62
C GLU A 65 4.00 9.45 -18.77
N TRP A 66 2.78 8.95 -18.59
CA TRP A 66 2.11 8.05 -19.55
C TRP A 66 2.16 8.55 -21.00
N ARG A 67 1.93 9.85 -21.23
CA ARG A 67 1.86 10.42 -22.59
C ARG A 67 3.23 10.50 -23.25
N SER A 68 4.32 10.39 -22.49
CA SER A 68 5.67 10.31 -23.04
C SER A 68 6.04 8.90 -23.54
N LEU A 69 5.28 7.87 -23.13
CA LEU A 69 5.51 6.50 -23.57
C LEU A 69 5.17 6.32 -25.05
N SER A 70 5.94 5.46 -25.73
CA SER A 70 5.56 4.97 -27.06
C SER A 70 4.34 4.05 -27.00
N GLN A 71 3.61 3.90 -28.11
CA GLN A 71 2.45 3.00 -28.14
C GLN A 71 2.83 1.56 -27.76
N GLY A 72 3.99 1.04 -28.19
CA GLY A 72 4.43 -0.30 -27.81
C GLY A 72 4.65 -0.48 -26.31
N GLN A 73 5.11 0.56 -25.60
CA GLN A 73 5.24 0.52 -24.13
C GLN A 73 3.87 0.52 -23.44
N ARG A 74 2.90 1.28 -23.98
CA ARG A 74 1.52 1.30 -23.49
C ARG A 74 0.84 -0.06 -23.70
N ASP A 75 1.01 -0.64 -24.88
CA ASP A 75 0.49 -1.97 -25.22
C ASP A 75 1.09 -3.05 -24.30
N ASN A 76 2.40 -3.00 -24.04
CA ASN A 76 3.08 -3.92 -23.13
C ASN A 76 2.57 -3.79 -21.69
N PHE A 77 2.31 -2.56 -21.22
CA PHE A 77 1.68 -2.32 -19.92
C PHE A 77 0.31 -3.00 -19.84
N HIS A 78 -0.59 -2.72 -20.80
CA HIS A 78 -1.93 -3.31 -20.81
C HIS A 78 -1.90 -4.83 -20.92
N LYS A 79 -1.00 -5.38 -21.74
CA LYS A 79 -0.79 -6.83 -21.88
C LYS A 79 -0.41 -7.46 -20.54
N ALA A 80 0.55 -6.86 -19.83
CA ALA A 80 0.99 -7.40 -18.55
C ALA A 80 -0.09 -7.31 -17.48
N VAL A 81 -0.85 -6.21 -17.41
CA VAL A 81 -1.99 -6.10 -16.49
C VAL A 81 -3.02 -7.20 -16.74
N LYS A 82 -3.37 -7.48 -18.00
CA LYS A 82 -4.34 -8.54 -18.34
C LYS A 82 -3.81 -9.92 -17.97
N CYS A 83 -2.53 -10.19 -18.20
CA CYS A 83 -1.90 -11.46 -17.84
C CYS A 83 -1.99 -11.77 -16.33
N LEU A 84 -2.08 -10.78 -15.45
CA LEU A 84 -2.29 -11.03 -14.02
C LEU A 84 -3.61 -11.76 -13.73
N GLN A 85 -4.61 -11.66 -14.60
CA GLN A 85 -5.85 -12.43 -14.47
C GLN A 85 -5.66 -13.92 -14.75
N ASP A 86 -4.62 -14.28 -15.51
CA ASP A 86 -4.30 -15.66 -15.88
C ASP A 86 -3.35 -16.32 -14.88
N GLN A 87 -2.70 -15.54 -14.01
CA GLN A 87 -1.79 -16.06 -12.99
C GLN A 87 -2.55 -16.47 -11.72
N PRO A 88 -2.21 -17.61 -11.09
CA PRO A 88 -2.84 -18.02 -9.84
C PRO A 88 -2.59 -16.99 -8.74
N SER A 89 -3.58 -16.82 -7.85
CA SER A 89 -3.42 -16.02 -6.62
C SER A 89 -2.26 -16.55 -5.77
N ARG A 90 -1.51 -15.64 -5.14
CA ARG A 90 -0.49 -15.94 -4.13
C ARG A 90 -1.07 -16.10 -2.73
N LEU A 91 -2.24 -15.52 -2.48
CA LEU A 91 -2.89 -15.53 -1.17
C LEU A 91 -3.63 -16.84 -0.89
N GLY A 92 -4.12 -17.51 -1.93
CA GLY A 92 -4.83 -18.79 -1.79
C GLY A 92 -6.13 -18.70 -0.98
N VAL A 93 -6.76 -17.53 -0.96
CA VAL A 93 -8.07 -17.27 -0.32
C VAL A 93 -9.19 -17.38 -1.36
N GLU A 94 -10.40 -17.75 -0.94
CA GLU A 94 -11.52 -18.03 -1.86
C GLU A 94 -11.94 -16.79 -2.67
N GLU A 95 -11.86 -15.61 -2.06
CA GLU A 95 -12.27 -14.35 -2.66
C GLU A 95 -11.25 -13.79 -3.67
N SER A 96 -10.01 -14.28 -3.67
CA SER A 96 -8.94 -13.86 -4.58
C SER A 96 -8.52 -15.02 -5.47
N GLN A 97 -8.97 -15.02 -6.72
CA GLN A 97 -8.81 -16.19 -7.61
C GLN A 97 -7.51 -16.12 -8.42
N ASN A 98 -7.02 -14.91 -8.70
CA ASN A 98 -5.83 -14.69 -9.51
C ASN A 98 -4.95 -13.57 -8.93
N LEU A 99 -3.78 -13.38 -9.54
CA LEU A 99 -2.82 -12.38 -9.12
C LEU A 99 -3.33 -10.94 -9.29
N PHE A 100 -4.31 -10.73 -10.17
CA PHE A 100 -4.97 -9.43 -10.31
C PHE A 100 -5.84 -9.11 -9.09
N ASP A 101 -6.65 -10.08 -8.64
CA ASP A 101 -7.55 -9.96 -7.48
C ASP A 101 -6.79 -9.74 -6.17
N ASP A 102 -5.59 -10.33 -6.02
CA ASP A 102 -4.77 -10.23 -4.80
C ASP A 102 -4.54 -8.77 -4.37
N PHE A 103 -4.29 -7.89 -5.33
CA PHE A 103 -4.04 -6.47 -5.05
C PHE A 103 -5.30 -5.81 -4.46
N SER A 104 -6.46 -6.05 -5.07
CA SER A 104 -7.73 -5.51 -4.58
C SER A 104 -8.11 -6.08 -3.23
N TYR A 105 -7.89 -7.38 -3.02
CA TYR A 105 -8.13 -8.06 -1.76
C TYR A 105 -7.27 -7.50 -0.62
N VAL A 106 -5.95 -7.37 -0.83
CA VAL A 106 -5.03 -6.80 0.16
C VAL A 106 -5.47 -5.38 0.50
N HIS A 107 -5.60 -4.51 -0.50
CA HIS A 107 -5.92 -3.10 -0.31
C HIS A 107 -7.26 -2.88 0.40
N TYR A 108 -8.28 -3.68 0.07
CA TYR A 108 -9.56 -3.67 0.77
C TYR A 108 -9.40 -4.08 2.24
N THR A 109 -8.76 -5.22 2.47
CA THR A 109 -8.73 -5.88 3.79
C THR A 109 -8.04 -5.02 4.84
N ILE A 110 -6.95 -4.34 4.47
CA ILE A 110 -6.16 -3.53 5.40
C ILE A 110 -6.40 -2.02 5.25
N ASN A 111 -7.45 -1.62 4.54
CA ASN A 111 -7.73 -0.22 4.19
C ASN A 111 -7.56 0.78 5.37
N ARG A 112 -7.99 0.38 6.58
CA ARG A 112 -7.94 1.22 7.80
C ARG A 112 -6.53 1.46 8.37
N THR A 113 -5.54 0.72 7.90
CA THR A 113 -4.12 0.84 8.33
C THR A 113 -3.23 1.35 7.21
N ILE A 114 -3.83 1.80 6.09
CA ILE A 114 -3.10 2.31 4.92
C ILE A 114 -3.70 3.62 4.36
N HIS A 115 -4.90 4.02 4.79
CA HIS A 115 -5.54 5.31 4.46
C HIS A 115 -5.84 6.13 5.71
N HIS A 116 -5.73 7.45 5.60
CA HIS A 116 -5.90 8.39 6.70
C HIS A 116 -5.00 8.04 7.91
N VAL A 117 -3.82 7.50 7.59
CA VAL A 117 -2.74 7.13 8.51
C VAL A 117 -1.38 7.48 7.91
N SER A 118 -0.35 7.57 8.77
CA SER A 118 1.01 7.89 8.37
C SER A 118 1.58 6.94 7.32
N SER A 119 1.25 5.65 7.36
CA SER A 119 1.78 4.64 6.44
C SER A 119 1.32 4.82 4.99
N PHE A 120 0.40 5.75 4.69
CA PHE A 120 -0.17 5.95 3.35
C PHE A 120 0.89 5.98 2.25
N PHE A 121 1.85 6.90 2.31
CA PHE A 121 2.88 7.00 1.27
C PHE A 121 3.81 5.78 1.20
N PRO A 122 4.51 5.36 2.27
CA PRO A 122 5.43 4.24 2.19
C PRO A 122 4.73 2.91 1.83
N TRP A 123 3.51 2.69 2.32
CA TRP A 123 2.73 1.50 1.96
C TRP A 123 2.34 1.48 0.48
N HIS A 124 1.83 2.59 -0.06
CA HIS A 124 1.46 2.65 -1.47
C HIS A 124 2.70 2.60 -2.40
N ARG A 125 3.85 3.15 -1.97
CA ARG A 125 5.13 2.96 -2.66
C ARG A 125 5.49 1.48 -2.74
N TYR A 126 5.43 0.76 -1.61
CA TYR A 126 5.67 -0.68 -1.59
C TYR A 126 4.69 -1.43 -2.48
N PHE A 127 3.41 -1.05 -2.44
CA PHE A 127 2.36 -1.67 -3.24
C PHE A 127 2.55 -1.50 -4.76
N ILE A 128 3.07 -0.35 -5.20
CA ILE A 128 3.45 -0.13 -6.61
C ILE A 128 4.60 -1.06 -7.01
N ILE A 129 5.62 -1.20 -6.16
CA ILE A 129 6.78 -2.07 -6.43
C ILE A 129 6.34 -3.53 -6.55
N LEU A 130 5.47 -3.99 -5.64
CA LEU A 130 4.89 -5.32 -5.71
C LEU A 130 4.09 -5.55 -7.00
N ARG A 131 3.41 -4.51 -7.50
CA ARG A 131 2.71 -4.58 -8.79
C ARG A 131 3.68 -4.64 -9.96
N GLU A 132 4.75 -3.85 -9.95
CA GLU A 132 5.81 -3.93 -10.95
C GLU A 132 6.43 -5.33 -11.01
N GLU A 133 6.74 -5.93 -9.85
CA GLU A 133 7.28 -7.29 -9.74
C GLU A 133 6.31 -8.33 -10.30
N ALA A 134 5.02 -8.25 -9.94
CA ALA A 134 3.98 -9.13 -10.48
C ALA A 134 3.83 -8.98 -12.01
N MET A 135 3.88 -7.75 -12.52
CA MET A 135 3.82 -7.48 -13.96
C MET A 135 5.07 -7.97 -14.69
N ALA A 136 6.24 -8.00 -14.03
CA ALA A 136 7.46 -8.54 -14.59
C ALA A 136 7.37 -10.06 -14.86
N GLU A 137 6.65 -10.80 -14.01
CA GLU A 137 6.32 -12.22 -14.27
C GLU A 137 5.43 -12.39 -15.51
N CYS A 138 4.68 -11.35 -15.87
CA CYS A 138 3.91 -11.23 -17.10
C CYS A 138 4.69 -10.61 -18.28
N GLY A 139 6.01 -10.48 -18.15
CA GLY A 139 6.90 -10.00 -19.21
C GLY A 139 6.95 -8.48 -19.37
N TYR A 140 6.46 -7.71 -18.40
CA TYR A 140 6.64 -6.26 -18.37
C TYR A 140 8.07 -5.91 -17.93
N SER A 141 8.75 -5.06 -18.68
CA SER A 141 10.15 -4.68 -18.38
C SER A 141 10.36 -3.17 -18.26
N ASP A 142 9.35 -2.37 -18.59
CA ASP A 142 9.42 -0.92 -18.43
C ASP A 142 9.12 -0.53 -16.95
N PRO A 143 9.61 0.61 -16.45
CA PRO A 143 9.22 1.12 -15.13
C PRO A 143 7.74 1.55 -15.10
N MET A 144 7.08 1.46 -13.94
CA MET A 144 5.69 1.90 -13.77
C MET A 144 5.54 3.37 -14.21
N PRO A 145 4.64 3.67 -15.16
CA PRO A 145 4.38 5.04 -15.55
C PRO A 145 3.52 5.75 -14.50
N TYR A 146 3.53 7.07 -14.56
CA TYR A 146 2.61 7.90 -13.79
C TYR A 146 1.65 8.66 -14.69
N TRP A 147 0.49 9.02 -14.14
CA TRP A 147 -0.46 9.91 -14.78
C TRP A 147 -0.38 11.30 -14.14
N ASP A 148 0.13 12.28 -14.88
CA ASP A 148 0.08 13.67 -14.42
C ASP A 148 -1.31 14.25 -14.63
N TRP A 149 -2.18 14.04 -13.64
CA TRP A 149 -3.55 14.53 -13.61
C TRP A 149 -3.65 16.06 -13.48
N THR A 150 -2.57 16.77 -13.15
CA THR A 150 -2.59 18.25 -13.12
C THR A 150 -2.78 18.85 -14.52
N ARG A 151 -2.50 18.07 -15.57
CA ARG A 151 -2.74 18.42 -16.98
C ARG A 151 -4.21 18.24 -17.40
N ASP A 152 -4.99 17.56 -16.56
CA ASP A 152 -6.40 17.16 -16.78
C ASP A 152 -7.33 17.76 -15.71
N SER A 153 -6.99 18.93 -15.18
CA SER A 153 -7.67 19.52 -14.01
C SER A 153 -8.85 20.43 -14.35
N THR A 154 -9.54 20.16 -15.47
CA THR A 154 -10.84 20.73 -15.81
C THR A 154 -11.73 19.65 -16.41
N VAL A 155 -13.06 19.81 -16.37
CA VAL A 155 -13.98 18.82 -16.97
C VAL A 155 -13.65 18.57 -18.45
N ASP A 156 -13.33 19.62 -19.19
CA ASP A 156 -13.04 19.51 -20.63
C ASP A 156 -11.68 18.84 -20.89
N THR A 157 -10.63 19.23 -20.16
CA THR A 157 -9.31 18.60 -20.33
C THR A 157 -9.32 17.15 -19.87
N PHE A 158 -10.02 16.85 -18.77
CA PHE A 158 -10.21 15.50 -18.28
C PHE A 158 -10.90 14.60 -19.30
N LYS A 159 -12.07 14.99 -19.81
CA LYS A 159 -12.83 14.16 -20.77
C LYS A 159 -12.09 13.92 -22.08
N ASN A 160 -11.23 14.85 -22.50
CA ASN A 160 -10.45 14.77 -23.72
C ASN A 160 -9.00 14.30 -23.49
N SER A 161 -8.67 13.86 -22.27
CA SER A 161 -7.33 13.43 -21.93
C SER A 161 -6.96 12.14 -22.65
N GLU A 162 -5.73 12.09 -23.17
CA GLU A 162 -5.17 10.88 -23.79
C GLU A 162 -5.18 9.66 -22.84
N ILE A 163 -5.21 9.88 -21.52
CA ILE A 163 -5.30 8.78 -20.54
C ILE A 163 -6.63 8.01 -20.65
N PHE A 164 -7.67 8.59 -21.25
CA PHE A 164 -8.99 7.97 -21.45
C PHE A 164 -9.28 7.65 -22.92
N ASP A 165 -8.29 7.81 -23.80
CA ASP A 165 -8.40 7.37 -25.18
C ASP A 165 -8.49 5.83 -25.25
N ASN A 166 -9.25 5.32 -26.22
CA ASN A 166 -9.53 3.89 -26.36
C ASN A 166 -8.35 3.07 -26.92
N GLU A 167 -7.35 3.70 -27.52
CA GLU A 167 -6.16 3.03 -28.06
C GLU A 167 -4.90 3.41 -27.28
N LYS A 168 -4.79 4.69 -26.92
CA LYS A 168 -3.62 5.29 -26.29
C LYS A 168 -3.67 5.32 -24.77
N GLY A 169 -4.83 5.06 -24.17
CA GLY A 169 -5.08 5.21 -22.74
C GLY A 169 -5.82 4.01 -22.17
N PHE A 170 -6.64 4.26 -21.16
CA PHE A 170 -7.34 3.24 -20.38
C PHE A 170 -8.81 3.09 -20.79
N GLY A 171 -9.27 3.86 -21.79
CA GLY A 171 -10.67 4.01 -22.14
C GLY A 171 -11.44 4.96 -21.21
N GLY A 172 -12.57 5.47 -21.69
CA GLY A 172 -13.38 6.46 -21.00
C GLY A 172 -14.28 5.92 -19.89
N SER A 173 -15.34 6.69 -19.60
CA SER A 173 -16.42 6.27 -18.69
C SER A 173 -17.11 5.02 -19.23
N GLY A 174 -17.61 4.17 -18.33
CA GLY A 174 -18.41 3.02 -18.73
C GLY A 174 -19.75 3.44 -19.36
N SER A 175 -20.30 2.54 -20.17
CA SER A 175 -21.59 2.67 -20.86
C SER A 175 -22.55 1.51 -20.58
N GLY A 176 -22.02 0.36 -20.16
CA GLY A 176 -22.81 -0.83 -19.88
C GLY A 176 -23.55 -0.73 -18.55
N LYS A 177 -24.73 -1.35 -18.49
CA LYS A 177 -25.58 -1.30 -17.29
C LYS A 177 -24.98 -2.11 -16.15
N THR A 178 -25.13 -1.59 -14.94
CA THR A 178 -24.88 -2.31 -13.69
C THR A 178 -26.03 -2.04 -12.73
N ASP A 179 -26.17 -2.86 -11.69
CA ASP A 179 -27.10 -2.58 -10.59
C ASP A 179 -26.54 -1.53 -9.61
N TRP A 180 -25.31 -1.06 -9.80
CA TRP A 180 -24.65 -0.12 -8.92
C TRP A 180 -24.81 1.32 -9.38
N ALA A 181 -25.31 2.16 -8.48
CA ALA A 181 -25.62 3.55 -8.77
C ALA A 181 -24.38 4.37 -9.21
N ASP A 182 -23.17 3.99 -8.82
CA ASP A 182 -21.95 4.74 -9.08
C ASP A 182 -21.00 4.08 -10.11
N GLY A 183 -21.44 3.04 -10.83
CA GLY A 183 -20.63 2.33 -11.83
C GLY A 183 -21.40 1.95 -13.10
N LEU A 184 -20.72 2.02 -14.25
CA LEU A 184 -21.18 1.48 -15.53
C LEU A 184 -20.07 0.55 -16.06
N CYS A 185 -20.42 -0.57 -16.69
CA CYS A 185 -19.41 -1.47 -17.27
C CYS A 185 -18.59 -0.73 -18.33
N VAL A 186 -17.28 -0.95 -18.31
CA VAL A 186 -16.37 -0.50 -19.37
C VAL A 186 -16.57 -1.39 -20.60
N GLU A 187 -17.09 -0.80 -21.69
CA GLU A 187 -17.38 -1.51 -22.95
C GLU A 187 -16.44 -1.11 -24.10
N GLU A 188 -15.55 -0.14 -23.88
CA GLU A 188 -14.61 0.35 -24.89
C GLU A 188 -13.18 0.45 -24.32
N GLY A 189 -12.21 0.52 -25.23
CA GLY A 189 -10.80 0.65 -24.90
C GLY A 189 -10.12 -0.66 -24.46
N PRO A 190 -8.90 -0.60 -23.91
CA PRO A 190 -8.12 -1.81 -23.66
C PRO A 190 -8.73 -2.76 -22.64
N TYR A 191 -9.62 -2.28 -21.76
CA TYR A 191 -10.27 -3.06 -20.71
C TYR A 191 -11.76 -3.33 -20.97
N ALA A 192 -12.21 -3.16 -22.22
CA ALA A 192 -13.57 -3.49 -22.63
C ALA A 192 -13.93 -4.94 -22.25
N GLY A 193 -15.01 -5.10 -21.49
CA GLY A 193 -15.52 -6.42 -21.07
C GLY A 193 -14.69 -7.13 -20.00
N LEU A 194 -13.66 -6.49 -19.43
CA LEU A 194 -12.87 -7.05 -18.34
C LEU A 194 -13.80 -7.49 -17.19
N GLN A 195 -13.66 -8.74 -16.75
CA GLN A 195 -14.31 -9.23 -15.54
C GLN A 195 -13.30 -9.24 -14.39
N VAL A 196 -13.76 -8.89 -13.20
CA VAL A 196 -13.01 -8.94 -11.95
C VAL A 196 -13.78 -9.81 -10.95
N ASN A 197 -13.10 -10.52 -10.06
CA ASN A 197 -13.76 -11.47 -9.16
C ASN A 197 -14.04 -10.91 -7.77
N TYR A 198 -13.36 -9.83 -7.39
CA TYR A 198 -13.41 -9.24 -6.06
C TYR A 198 -14.12 -7.87 -6.08
N PRO A 199 -14.97 -7.51 -5.09
CA PRO A 199 -15.37 -8.30 -3.92
C PRO A 199 -16.39 -9.40 -4.23
N GLU A 200 -17.00 -9.32 -5.40
CA GLU A 200 -17.85 -10.33 -6.02
C GLU A 200 -17.64 -10.27 -7.55
N PRO A 201 -17.97 -11.30 -8.33
CA PRO A 201 -17.76 -11.25 -9.78
C PRO A 201 -18.58 -10.14 -10.48
N HIS A 202 -17.91 -9.28 -11.24
CA HIS A 202 -18.52 -8.19 -12.02
C HIS A 202 -17.64 -7.74 -13.19
N CYS A 203 -18.22 -6.94 -14.10
CA CYS A 203 -17.46 -6.19 -15.10
C CYS A 203 -16.67 -5.05 -14.43
N LEU A 204 -15.48 -4.70 -14.90
CA LEU A 204 -14.80 -3.45 -14.47
C LEU A 204 -15.76 -2.26 -14.65
N THR A 205 -15.93 -1.45 -13.60
CA THR A 205 -16.85 -0.31 -13.64
C THR A 205 -16.18 1.05 -13.58
N ARG A 206 -16.67 2.00 -14.39
CA ARG A 206 -16.35 3.43 -14.33
C ARG A 206 -17.59 4.28 -14.54
N ARG A 207 -17.69 5.41 -13.87
CA ARG A 207 -18.78 6.38 -14.13
C ARG A 207 -18.30 7.79 -13.80
N PHE A 208 -17.72 8.47 -14.79
CA PHE A 208 -17.09 9.76 -14.52
C PHE A 208 -18.03 10.73 -13.81
N ASN A 209 -17.61 11.16 -12.63
CA ASN A 209 -18.41 11.98 -11.73
C ASN A 209 -17.73 13.34 -11.52
N PHE A 210 -18.34 14.36 -12.12
CA PHE A 210 -17.90 15.75 -12.05
C PHE A 210 -18.81 16.60 -11.15
N THR A 211 -19.58 15.97 -10.24
CA THR A 211 -20.40 16.71 -9.28
C THR A 211 -19.54 17.41 -8.24
N GLY A 212 -19.88 18.67 -7.93
CA GLY A 212 -19.07 19.52 -7.05
C GLY A 212 -17.78 20.00 -7.69
N ASN A 213 -16.88 20.57 -6.88
CA ASN A 213 -15.60 21.13 -7.35
C ASN A 213 -14.48 20.07 -7.41
N VAL A 214 -14.82 18.82 -7.72
CA VAL A 214 -13.86 17.70 -7.65
C VAL A 214 -12.62 17.95 -8.50
N VAL A 215 -12.78 18.43 -9.74
CA VAL A 215 -11.68 18.71 -10.67
C VAL A 215 -10.77 19.88 -10.27
N GLU A 216 -11.23 20.75 -9.36
CA GLU A 216 -10.45 21.88 -8.87
C GLU A 216 -9.43 21.45 -7.80
N ASN A 217 -9.63 20.28 -7.17
CA ASN A 217 -8.83 19.80 -6.04
C ASN A 217 -7.50 19.16 -6.42
N TRP A 218 -7.15 19.13 -7.71
CA TRP A 218 -5.90 18.57 -8.21
C TRP A 218 -5.24 19.41 -9.31
N THR A 219 -5.62 20.69 -9.40
CA THR A 219 -4.96 21.64 -10.30
C THR A 219 -3.48 21.80 -9.93
N LYS A 220 -2.67 22.25 -10.90
CA LYS A 220 -1.27 22.58 -10.62
C LYS A 220 -1.11 23.56 -9.45
N SER A 221 -1.99 24.57 -9.34
CA SER A 221 -1.95 25.53 -8.23
C SER A 221 -2.17 24.87 -6.87
N VAL A 222 -3.14 23.95 -6.77
CA VAL A 222 -3.39 23.20 -5.53
C VAL A 222 -2.20 22.32 -5.19
N VAL A 223 -1.62 21.62 -6.17
CA VAL A 223 -0.40 20.82 -5.94
C VAL A 223 0.76 21.71 -5.51
N ASP A 224 0.98 22.86 -6.16
CA ASP A 224 2.05 23.79 -5.78
C ASP A 224 1.90 24.30 -4.34
N GLU A 225 0.66 24.51 -3.86
CA GLU A 225 0.39 24.85 -2.46
C GLU A 225 0.71 23.70 -1.51
N ILE A 226 0.26 22.48 -1.82
CA ILE A 226 0.54 21.29 -1.00
C ILE A 226 2.05 21.05 -0.88
N MET A 227 2.78 21.22 -1.99
CA MET A 227 4.23 20.99 -2.05
C MET A 227 5.05 22.00 -1.23
N ARG A 228 4.42 23.05 -0.67
CA ARG A 228 5.06 24.03 0.23
C ARG A 228 4.99 23.66 1.71
N TYR A 229 4.18 22.67 2.11
CA TYR A 229 4.15 22.25 3.51
C TYR A 229 5.52 21.76 3.96
N ASP A 230 5.92 22.13 5.18
CA ASP A 230 7.27 21.88 5.68
C ASP A 230 7.43 20.53 6.39
N ASN A 231 6.31 19.93 6.79
CA ASN A 231 6.29 18.68 7.54
C ASN A 231 5.42 17.62 6.86
N TYR A 232 5.76 16.37 7.12
CA TYR A 232 5.09 15.19 6.58
C TYR A 232 3.58 15.19 6.85
N LEU A 233 3.16 15.53 8.07
CA LEU A 233 1.76 15.42 8.48
C LEU A 233 0.84 16.31 7.64
N GLU A 234 1.21 17.57 7.42
CA GLU A 234 0.42 18.50 6.60
C GLU A 234 0.51 18.16 5.10
N PHE A 235 1.70 17.78 4.62
CA PHE A 235 1.89 17.37 3.23
C PHE A 235 1.05 16.13 2.89
N TRP A 236 1.15 15.08 3.70
CA TRP A 236 0.39 13.85 3.56
C TRP A 236 -1.11 14.08 3.63
N ASN A 237 -1.60 14.71 4.69
CA ASN A 237 -3.03 14.88 4.91
C ASN A 237 -3.70 15.68 3.77
N ASN A 238 -3.03 16.71 3.25
CA ASN A 238 -3.58 17.48 2.12
C ASN A 238 -3.44 16.74 0.79
N THR A 239 -2.37 15.97 0.57
CA THR A 239 -2.23 15.13 -0.63
C THR A 239 -3.31 14.05 -0.69
N GLU A 240 -3.55 13.35 0.42
CA GLU A 240 -4.56 12.28 0.47
C GLU A 240 -5.99 12.84 0.32
N ARG A 241 -6.32 13.91 1.06
CA ARG A 241 -7.67 14.48 1.08
C ARG A 241 -8.06 15.24 -0.19
N LEU A 242 -7.10 15.89 -0.85
CA LEU A 242 -7.36 16.71 -2.03
C LEU A 242 -7.17 15.89 -3.31
N PRO A 243 -5.99 15.82 -3.93
CA PRO A 243 -5.89 15.18 -5.23
C PRO A 243 -6.23 13.69 -5.20
N HIS A 244 -5.77 12.93 -4.21
CA HIS A 244 -6.01 11.48 -4.15
C HIS A 244 -7.51 11.15 -4.04
N ASP A 245 -8.19 11.62 -2.97
CA ASP A 245 -9.61 11.34 -2.76
C ASP A 245 -10.49 11.82 -3.91
N ASN A 246 -10.17 12.97 -4.49
CA ASN A 246 -10.99 13.55 -5.56
C ASN A 246 -10.79 12.81 -6.88
N LEU A 247 -9.59 12.33 -7.21
CA LEU A 247 -9.38 11.48 -8.39
C LEU A 247 -10.15 10.16 -8.28
N HIS A 248 -10.07 9.49 -7.13
CA HIS A 248 -10.86 8.28 -6.87
C HIS A 248 -12.37 8.53 -7.06
N ARG A 249 -12.87 9.64 -6.52
CA ARG A 249 -14.30 10.03 -6.67
C ARG A 249 -14.69 10.36 -8.10
N THR A 250 -13.80 10.97 -8.88
CA THR A 250 -14.10 11.39 -10.25
C THR A 250 -14.12 10.23 -11.22
N ILE A 251 -13.23 9.25 -11.10
CA ILE A 251 -13.32 8.04 -11.94
C ILE A 251 -14.58 7.21 -11.56
N SER A 252 -14.91 7.19 -10.27
CA SER A 252 -16.05 6.43 -9.72
C SER A 252 -15.93 4.93 -10.01
N GLY A 253 -17.04 4.19 -9.95
CA GLY A 253 -17.04 2.74 -10.14
C GLY A 253 -16.09 2.07 -9.15
N ASP A 254 -15.28 1.15 -9.66
CA ASP A 254 -14.35 0.39 -8.83
C ASP A 254 -13.27 1.30 -8.23
N MET A 255 -12.79 2.28 -9.00
CA MET A 255 -11.76 3.24 -8.57
C MET A 255 -12.18 4.02 -7.31
N ARG A 256 -13.47 4.21 -7.03
CA ARG A 256 -13.93 4.93 -5.83
C ARG A 256 -13.98 4.04 -4.57
N ARG A 257 -13.90 2.73 -4.72
CA ARG A 257 -14.16 1.76 -3.66
C ARG A 257 -12.87 1.33 -2.97
N GLN A 258 -12.98 0.62 -1.85
CA GLN A 258 -11.82 0.09 -1.13
C GLN A 258 -11.07 -0.99 -1.92
N TYR A 259 -11.69 -1.54 -2.97
CA TYR A 259 -11.09 -2.41 -3.98
C TYR A 259 -10.69 -1.64 -5.25
N SER A 260 -10.33 -0.36 -5.11
CA SER A 260 -9.88 0.49 -6.22
C SER A 260 -8.75 -0.06 -7.07
N PRO A 261 -7.86 -0.99 -6.61
CA PRO A 261 -6.90 -1.65 -7.50
C PRO A 261 -7.51 -2.51 -8.61
N ASN A 262 -8.83 -2.79 -8.58
CA ASN A 262 -9.56 -3.35 -9.72
C ASN A 262 -9.46 -2.45 -10.95
N GLU A 263 -9.35 -1.13 -10.76
CA GLU A 263 -9.11 -0.17 -11.82
C GLU A 263 -7.61 -0.13 -12.17
N PRO A 264 -7.18 -0.55 -13.37
CA PRO A 264 -5.77 -0.52 -13.75
C PRO A 264 -5.12 0.88 -13.64
N LEU A 265 -5.89 1.95 -13.84
CA LEU A 265 -5.44 3.34 -13.68
C LEU A 265 -5.03 3.69 -12.24
N PHE A 266 -5.45 2.91 -11.24
CA PHE A 266 -5.04 3.03 -9.83
C PHE A 266 -3.52 3.16 -9.68
N PHE A 267 -2.76 2.29 -10.34
CA PHE A 267 -1.32 2.25 -10.17
C PHE A 267 -0.64 3.47 -10.79
N LEU A 268 -1.14 4.03 -11.89
CA LEU A 268 -0.61 5.27 -12.46
C LEU A 268 -0.96 6.49 -11.59
N HIS A 269 -2.16 6.50 -11.01
CA HIS A 269 -2.58 7.53 -10.06
C HIS A 269 -1.66 7.54 -8.83
N HIS A 270 -1.46 6.38 -8.19
CA HIS A 270 -0.60 6.27 -7.02
C HIS A 270 0.89 6.45 -7.37
N THR A 271 1.32 6.16 -8.59
CA THR A 271 2.70 6.46 -9.03
C THR A 271 2.94 7.97 -9.18
N GLN A 272 1.91 8.76 -9.52
CA GLN A 272 1.97 10.23 -9.45
C GLN A 272 1.95 10.73 -8.00
N ILE A 273 1.20 10.10 -7.09
CA ILE A 273 1.24 10.42 -5.66
C ILE A 273 2.65 10.14 -5.08
N ASP A 274 3.24 9.01 -5.43
CA ASP A 274 4.61 8.62 -5.08
C ASP A 274 5.65 9.61 -5.65
N ARG A 275 5.42 10.09 -6.87
CA ARG A 275 6.22 11.13 -7.51
C ARG A 275 6.19 12.44 -6.72
N LEU A 276 5.00 12.90 -6.32
CA LEU A 276 4.87 14.12 -5.52
C LEU A 276 5.60 13.99 -4.18
N TRP A 277 5.48 12.85 -3.50
CA TRP A 277 6.21 12.60 -2.26
C TRP A 277 7.73 12.61 -2.49
N THR A 278 8.21 11.93 -3.53
CA THR A 278 9.64 11.92 -3.90
C THR A 278 10.19 13.33 -4.13
N ILE A 279 9.45 14.17 -4.88
CA ILE A 279 9.85 15.56 -5.14
C ILE A 279 9.83 16.37 -3.84
N TRP A 280 8.83 16.18 -2.98
CA TRP A 280 8.72 16.89 -1.72
C TRP A 280 9.88 16.56 -0.76
N GLN A 281 10.26 15.28 -0.69
CA GLN A 281 11.43 14.82 0.06
C GLN A 281 12.74 15.39 -0.51
N GLY A 282 12.86 15.47 -1.84
CA GLY A 282 14.08 15.98 -2.51
C GLY A 282 14.38 17.45 -2.24
N ARG A 283 13.37 18.27 -1.90
CA ARG A 283 13.55 19.72 -1.68
C ARG A 283 14.26 20.09 -0.38
N ASN A 284 14.38 19.17 0.57
CA ASN A 284 15.07 19.41 1.83
C ASN A 284 15.55 18.09 2.44
N GLU A 285 16.83 17.99 2.80
CA GLU A 285 17.40 16.79 3.38
C GLU A 285 16.70 16.30 4.66
N THR A 286 16.11 17.22 5.43
CA THR A 286 15.37 16.87 6.65
C THR A 286 14.08 16.11 6.34
N ARG A 287 13.52 16.28 5.15
CA ARG A 287 12.27 15.64 4.71
C ARG A 287 12.47 14.20 4.26
N LEU A 288 13.70 13.77 3.97
CA LEU A 288 13.95 12.41 3.50
C LEU A 288 13.45 11.36 4.50
N HIS A 289 13.58 11.63 5.79
CA HIS A 289 13.13 10.75 6.87
C HIS A 289 12.03 11.37 7.74
N ASP A 290 11.39 12.45 7.28
CA ASP A 290 10.26 13.04 7.99
C ASP A 290 9.04 12.13 7.88
N TYR A 291 8.56 11.65 9.03
CA TYR A 291 7.48 10.69 9.14
C TYR A 291 6.79 10.86 10.50
N ALA A 292 5.49 11.16 10.47
CA ALA A 292 4.71 11.45 11.66
C ALA A 292 3.22 11.17 11.44
N GLY A 293 2.47 11.09 12.52
CA GLY A 293 1.01 10.95 12.56
C GLY A 293 0.55 9.64 13.21
N ASN A 294 -0.67 9.24 12.85
CA ASN A 294 -1.37 8.10 13.43
C ASN A 294 -1.14 6.81 12.63
N THR A 295 -1.02 5.69 13.33
CA THR A 295 -0.82 4.35 12.71
C THR A 295 -2.11 3.62 12.37
N ALA A 296 -3.25 4.11 12.86
CA ALA A 296 -4.57 3.55 12.59
C ALA A 296 -5.59 4.66 12.31
N GLN A 297 -6.53 4.41 11.39
CA GLN A 297 -7.56 5.37 11.02
C GLN A 297 -8.38 5.79 12.24
N ASN A 298 -8.76 7.07 12.30
CA ASN A 298 -9.48 7.70 13.42
C ASN A 298 -8.70 7.76 14.75
N ALA A 299 -7.45 7.31 14.81
CA ALA A 299 -6.57 7.63 15.94
C ALA A 299 -6.00 9.04 15.76
N THR A 300 -5.83 9.76 16.87
CA THR A 300 -5.20 11.10 16.89
C THR A 300 -3.82 11.07 17.53
N ALA A 301 -3.36 9.89 17.95
CA ALA A 301 -2.05 9.71 18.56
C ALA A 301 -0.96 9.84 17.49
N ASN A 302 0.03 10.70 17.74
CA ASN A 302 1.21 10.83 16.88
C ASN A 302 2.27 9.82 17.32
N THR A 303 2.11 8.56 16.90
CA THR A 303 2.92 7.42 17.35
C THR A 303 3.62 6.67 16.23
N ALA A 304 3.50 7.15 14.99
CA ALA A 304 4.15 6.53 13.85
C ALA A 304 5.68 6.59 13.97
N SER A 305 6.36 5.53 13.55
CA SER A 305 7.81 5.36 13.59
C SER A 305 8.32 4.77 12.27
N LEU A 306 9.56 5.11 11.90
CA LEU A 306 10.24 4.50 10.75
C LEU A 306 10.43 2.98 10.90
N SER A 307 10.36 2.47 12.12
CA SER A 307 10.41 1.03 12.42
C SER A 307 9.05 0.33 12.36
N ASP A 308 7.97 1.05 12.01
CA ASP A 308 6.66 0.42 11.87
C ASP A 308 6.66 -0.53 10.67
N GLU A 309 6.08 -1.71 10.84
CA GLU A 309 5.99 -2.72 9.77
C GLU A 309 4.88 -2.35 8.78
N LEU A 310 5.23 -2.32 7.49
CA LEU A 310 4.28 -2.29 6.39
C LEU A 310 3.78 -3.71 6.12
N PHE A 311 2.48 -3.91 6.34
CA PHE A 311 1.83 -5.20 6.21
C PHE A 311 1.10 -5.33 4.87
N THR A 312 1.22 -6.49 4.21
CA THR A 312 0.56 -6.80 2.93
C THR A 312 -0.18 -8.14 3.01
N LEU A 313 -0.76 -8.43 4.18
CA LEU A 313 -1.24 -9.79 4.51
C LEU A 313 -0.10 -10.80 4.31
N GLU A 314 -0.39 -11.91 3.63
CA GLU A 314 0.58 -12.94 3.26
C GLU A 314 1.11 -12.75 1.82
N TYR A 315 0.76 -11.67 1.12
CA TYR A 315 1.14 -11.46 -0.28
C TYR A 315 2.66 -11.31 -0.46
N ALA A 316 3.28 -10.56 0.44
CA ALA A 316 4.70 -10.24 0.43
C ALA A 316 5.24 -10.10 1.86
N PRO A 317 6.57 -10.24 2.06
CA PRO A 317 7.18 -10.07 3.37
C PRO A 317 6.91 -8.68 3.95
N LYS A 318 6.80 -8.63 5.29
CA LYS A 318 6.79 -7.35 6.00
C LYS A 318 8.13 -6.63 5.83
N ARG A 319 8.06 -5.32 5.69
CA ARG A 319 9.21 -4.41 5.58
C ARG A 319 8.96 -3.19 6.45
N ASP A 320 10.03 -2.53 6.90
CA ASP A 320 9.89 -1.36 7.76
C ASP A 320 9.57 -0.13 6.91
N VAL A 321 8.91 0.89 7.47
CA VAL A 321 8.71 2.18 6.79
C VAL A 321 10.04 2.76 6.28
N ASP A 322 11.11 2.65 7.06
CA ASP A 322 12.47 3.13 6.71
C ASP A 322 12.97 2.60 5.36
N ASP A 323 12.52 1.41 4.96
CA ASP A 323 12.92 0.78 3.70
C ASP A 323 12.40 1.51 2.46
N PHE A 324 11.38 2.35 2.62
CA PHE A 324 10.69 3.02 1.52
C PHE A 324 10.82 4.54 1.55
N MET A 325 11.59 5.10 2.48
CA MET A 325 11.76 6.54 2.58
C MET A 325 12.60 7.12 1.44
N ASP A 326 13.57 6.38 0.88
CA ASP A 326 14.43 6.86 -0.20
C ASP A 326 14.36 5.91 -1.42
N THR A 327 13.90 6.44 -2.56
CA THR A 327 13.79 5.69 -3.83
C THR A 327 15.12 5.23 -4.44
N LEU A 328 16.26 5.65 -3.88
CA LEU A 328 17.62 5.30 -4.32
C LEU A 328 18.41 4.52 -3.25
N SER A 329 17.75 4.00 -2.21
CA SER A 329 18.39 3.21 -1.16
C SER A 329 17.53 2.03 -0.73
N ASN A 330 18.02 1.22 0.23
CA ASN A 330 17.28 0.12 0.86
C ASN A 330 16.67 -0.92 -0.10
N GLY A 331 17.26 -1.07 -1.29
CA GLY A 331 16.83 -1.99 -2.35
C GLY A 331 16.00 -1.30 -3.45
N LEU A 332 15.63 -0.03 -3.27
CA LEU A 332 14.99 0.79 -4.29
C LEU A 332 16.04 1.47 -5.18
N CYS A 333 15.72 1.62 -6.46
CA CYS A 333 16.62 2.24 -7.44
C CYS A 333 15.85 2.85 -8.61
N TYR A 334 15.05 3.90 -8.34
CA TYR A 334 14.29 4.62 -9.37
C TYR A 334 14.18 6.14 -9.13
N THR A 335 13.96 6.87 -10.21
CA THR A 335 13.64 8.30 -10.26
C THR A 335 12.44 8.57 -11.17
N TYR A 336 12.06 9.84 -11.31
CA TYR A 336 11.05 10.32 -12.26
C TYR A 336 11.70 11.21 -13.32
N ASP A 337 11.17 11.19 -14.54
CA ASP A 337 11.70 11.90 -15.72
C ASP A 337 11.74 13.43 -15.59
N ASP A 338 10.93 14.01 -14.71
CA ASP A 338 10.92 15.43 -14.38
C ASP A 338 11.40 15.73 -12.94
N ALA A 339 11.82 14.70 -12.21
CA ALA A 339 12.49 14.84 -10.92
C ALA A 339 14.00 15.04 -11.07
N GLY A 340 14.46 15.57 -12.22
CA GLY A 340 15.87 15.86 -12.49
C GLY A 340 16.54 16.64 -11.35
N ASP A 341 17.69 16.13 -10.91
CA ASP A 341 18.70 16.72 -10.01
C ASP A 341 18.25 17.48 -8.73
N TRP A 342 17.01 17.31 -8.24
CA TRP A 342 16.57 17.99 -7.01
C TRP A 342 17.30 17.55 -5.74
N ARG A 343 18.03 16.43 -5.78
CA ARG A 343 18.91 16.07 -4.66
C ARG A 343 20.09 17.03 -4.67
N TYR A 344 19.91 18.15 -3.98
CA TYR A 344 20.95 19.14 -3.70
C TYR A 344 21.34 20.02 -4.90
N GLU A 345 20.38 20.62 -5.61
CA GLU A 345 20.66 21.98 -6.09
C GLU A 345 20.69 22.87 -4.85
N ASP A 346 21.90 23.25 -4.43
CA ASP A 346 22.13 24.23 -3.39
C ASP A 346 21.34 25.51 -3.74
N ASP A 347 20.27 25.80 -3.00
CA ASP A 347 19.63 27.11 -2.97
C ASP A 347 20.69 28.13 -2.50
N ASN A 348 21.35 28.78 -3.46
CA ASN A 348 22.32 29.86 -3.26
C ASN A 348 21.65 31.22 -3.39
#